data_AF-A0A1E7XY61-F1
#
_entry.id   AF-A0A1E7XY61-F1
#
_cell.length_a   1.000
_cell.length_b   1.000
_cell.length_c   1.000
_cell.angle_alpha   90.00
_cell.angle_beta   90.00
_cell.angle_gamma   90.00
#
_symmetry.space_group_name_H-M   'P 1'
#
loop_
_entity.id
_entity.type
_entity.pdbx_description
1 polymer ?
#
loop_
_entity_poly.entity_id
_entity_poly.type
_entity_poly.pdbx_seq_one_letter_code
_entity_poly.pdbx_strand_id
1 'polypeptide(L)'
;MFGEDQWNDGDQWNAQPEPAPEPQPEPKPRPKAHKAKAKGHANAAQVRGILEARARVDSVRGVLEELTGRSDDADLTCALLDGRIAAPARLLLDAADEESESARAIGLLAAGQKDKAALRDAARLASALNPDLRERLSTTNAMDLAQALSETAGLLDHAALEDLA
;
A
#
# COMPACT_ATOMS: atom_id res chain seq x y z
N MET A 1 -63.80 44.56 -64.34
CA MET A 1 -63.05 43.80 -63.33
C MET A 1 -63.40 42.33 -63.52
N PHE A 2 -62.37 41.53 -63.86
CA PHE A 2 -62.19 40.06 -63.80
C PHE A 2 -63.43 39.16 -64.01
N GLY A 3 -63.47 38.19 -64.93
CA GLY A 3 -62.39 37.41 -65.54
C GLY A 3 -62.54 35.93 -65.15
N GLU A 4 -63.53 35.27 -65.75
CA GLU A 4 -63.62 33.83 -66.11
C GLU A 4 -63.24 32.76 -65.06
N ASP A 5 -64.26 32.25 -64.35
CA ASP A 5 -64.21 30.94 -63.68
C ASP A 5 -64.40 29.82 -64.72
N GLN A 6 -63.30 29.23 -65.18
CA GLN A 6 -63.31 27.94 -65.86
C GLN A 6 -62.32 26.96 -65.21
N TRP A 7 -62.92 25.96 -64.56
CA TRP A 7 -62.63 24.52 -64.64
C TRP A 7 -61.16 24.13 -64.82
N ASN A 8 -60.58 23.49 -63.80
CA ASN A 8 -60.49 22.04 -63.68
C ASN A 8 -59.22 21.53 -64.37
N ASP A 9 -58.30 20.96 -63.60
CA ASP A 9 -58.02 19.53 -63.67
C ASP A 9 -56.80 19.17 -62.82
N GLY A 10 -56.97 18.07 -62.08
CA GLY A 10 -55.96 17.05 -61.85
C GLY A 10 -54.61 17.50 -61.31
N ASP A 11 -54.45 17.44 -59.98
CA ASP A 11 -53.22 16.91 -59.38
C ASP A 11 -53.50 16.54 -57.91
N GLN A 12 -54.46 15.63 -57.74
CA GLN A 12 -54.44 14.77 -56.57
C GLN A 12 -53.42 13.66 -56.85
N TRP A 13 -52.55 13.42 -55.87
CA TRP A 13 -51.62 12.29 -55.75
C TRP A 13 -50.23 12.46 -56.39
N ASN A 14 -49.39 13.31 -55.78
CA ASN A 14 -47.98 12.97 -55.48
C ASN A 14 -47.33 14.04 -54.57
N ALA A 15 -47.59 13.95 -53.27
CA ALA A 15 -46.73 14.58 -52.27
C ALA A 15 -46.36 13.49 -51.25
N GLN A 16 -45.21 12.87 -51.48
CA GLN A 16 -44.54 12.04 -50.49
C GLN A 16 -44.24 12.92 -49.27
N PRO A 17 -44.74 12.61 -48.06
CA PRO A 17 -44.40 13.40 -46.88
C PRO A 17 -42.90 13.26 -46.60
N GLU A 18 -42.19 14.38 -46.43
CA GLU A 18 -40.82 14.38 -45.92
C GLU A 18 -40.77 13.62 -44.59
N PRO A 19 -39.77 12.76 -44.34
CA PRO A 19 -39.66 12.08 -43.06
C PRO A 19 -39.41 13.12 -41.97
N ALA A 20 -40.28 13.13 -40.95
CA ALA A 20 -40.11 13.94 -39.75
C ALA A 20 -38.75 13.64 -39.10
N PRO A 21 -38.04 14.66 -38.57
CA PRO A 21 -36.75 14.44 -37.91
C PRO A 21 -36.93 13.51 -36.72
N GLU A 22 -36.09 12.47 -36.64
CA GLU A 22 -36.07 11.54 -35.51
C GLU A 22 -35.83 12.31 -34.19
N PRO A 23 -36.50 11.94 -33.09
CA PRO A 23 -36.28 12.58 -31.81
C PRO A 23 -34.83 12.33 -31.34
N GLN A 24 -34.07 13.41 -31.14
CA GLN A 24 -32.75 13.31 -30.52
C GLN A 24 -32.90 12.66 -29.13
N PRO A 25 -32.08 11.64 -28.79
CA PRO A 25 -32.13 11.05 -27.47
C PRO A 25 -31.73 12.09 -26.43
N GLU A 26 -32.61 12.35 -25.45
CA GLU A 26 -32.33 13.23 -24.32
C GLU A 26 -31.02 12.80 -23.63
N PRO A 27 -30.13 13.76 -23.30
CA PRO A 27 -28.89 13.43 -22.62
C PRO A 27 -29.22 12.85 -21.24
N LYS A 28 -28.90 11.56 -21.05
CA LYS A 28 -29.00 10.89 -19.75
C LYS A 28 -28.34 11.74 -18.67
N PRO A 29 -28.98 11.96 -17.51
CA PRO A 29 -28.40 12.74 -16.44
C PRO A 29 -27.07 12.13 -16.04
N ARG A 30 -25.97 12.87 -16.25
CA ARG A 30 -24.65 12.48 -15.75
C ARG A 30 -24.76 12.34 -14.23
N PRO A 31 -24.22 11.26 -13.63
CA PRO A 31 -24.23 11.13 -12.18
C PRO A 31 -23.57 12.38 -11.60
N LYS A 32 -24.30 13.09 -10.73
CA LYS A 32 -23.78 14.26 -10.02
C LYS A 32 -22.47 13.82 -9.37
N ALA A 33 -21.40 14.57 -9.60
CA ALA A 33 -20.14 14.36 -8.90
C ALA A 33 -20.45 14.33 -7.40
N HIS A 34 -20.32 13.15 -6.78
CA HIS A 34 -20.33 13.04 -5.35
C HIS A 34 -19.21 13.95 -4.88
N LYS A 35 -19.56 15.06 -4.23
CA LYS A 35 -18.58 15.86 -3.52
C LYS A 35 -17.96 14.90 -2.49
N ALA A 36 -16.74 14.47 -2.77
CA ALA A 36 -15.93 13.77 -1.78
C ALA A 36 -15.91 14.70 -0.57
N LYS A 37 -16.61 14.31 0.50
CA LYS A 37 -16.52 15.04 1.76
C LYS A 37 -15.05 15.02 2.12
N ALA A 38 -14.45 16.21 2.26
CA ALA A 38 -13.08 16.34 2.71
C ALA A 38 -12.91 15.45 3.95
N LYS A 39 -11.98 14.50 3.86
CA LYS A 39 -11.58 13.61 4.97
C LYS A 39 -11.33 14.49 6.20
N GLY A 40 -11.92 14.10 7.33
CA GLY A 40 -11.90 14.89 8.56
C GLY A 40 -10.51 15.34 8.97
N HIS A 41 -10.45 16.50 9.62
CA HIS A 41 -9.22 17.06 10.19
C HIS A 41 -8.53 16.01 11.07
N ALA A 42 -7.20 15.88 10.95
CA ALA A 42 -6.44 14.98 11.82
C ALA A 42 -6.71 15.36 13.28
N ASN A 43 -7.08 14.37 14.09
CA ASN A 43 -7.33 14.60 15.52
C ASN A 43 -6.00 14.71 16.28
N ALA A 44 -6.02 15.26 17.50
CA ALA A 44 -4.81 15.50 18.29
C ALA A 44 -4.01 14.21 18.59
N ALA A 45 -4.68 13.05 18.66
CA ALA A 45 -4.01 11.76 18.86
C ALA A 45 -3.26 11.31 17.60
N GLN A 46 -3.84 11.50 16.41
CA GLN A 46 -3.17 11.25 15.14
C GLN A 46 -1.94 12.15 14.96
N VAL A 47 -2.07 13.43 15.31
CA VAL A 47 -0.94 14.37 15.26
C VAL A 47 0.17 13.93 16.23
N ARG A 48 -0.18 13.54 17.46
CA ARG A 48 0.81 12.99 18.41
C ARG A 48 1.50 11.74 17.87
N GLY A 49 0.75 10.77 17.35
CA GLY A 49 1.33 9.55 16.78
C GLY A 49 2.27 9.81 15.60
N ILE A 50 1.96 10.78 14.74
CA ILE A 50 2.85 11.20 13.65
C ILE A 50 4.13 11.84 14.18
N LEU A 51 4.03 12.69 15.21
CA LEU A 51 5.20 13.33 15.82
C LEU A 51 6.11 12.31 16.53
N GLU A 52 5.54 11.34 17.24
CA GLU A 52 6.26 10.24 17.88
C GLU A 52 6.92 9.32 16.85
N ALA A 53 6.23 8.99 15.75
CA ALA A 53 6.80 8.24 14.64
C ALA A 53 7.98 9.00 14.01
N ARG A 54 7.82 10.31 13.77
CA ARG A 54 8.88 11.14 13.21
C ARG A 54 10.11 11.22 14.13
N ALA A 55 9.92 11.27 15.45
CA ALA A 55 11.03 11.26 16.40
C ALA A 55 11.84 9.95 16.35
N ARG A 56 11.18 8.83 16.06
CA ARG A 56 11.83 7.51 15.88
C ARG A 56 12.50 7.37 14.52
N VAL A 57 12.02 8.02 13.46
CA VAL A 57 12.60 7.89 12.12
C VAL A 57 14.10 8.22 12.10
N ASP A 58 14.57 9.17 12.91
CA ASP A 58 15.99 9.54 12.90
C ASP A 58 16.91 8.43 13.44
N SER A 59 16.46 7.59 14.38
CA SER A 59 17.26 6.46 14.89
C SER A 59 17.34 5.31 13.88
N VAL A 60 16.28 5.09 13.10
CA VAL A 60 16.16 3.96 12.17
C VAL A 60 16.22 4.36 10.69
N ARG A 61 16.62 5.60 10.41
CA ARG A 61 16.60 6.20 9.07
C ARG A 61 17.30 5.32 8.03
N GLY A 62 18.56 4.96 8.28
CA GLY A 62 19.35 4.16 7.32
C GLY A 62 18.69 2.82 7.00
N VAL A 63 18.07 2.18 7.99
CA VAL A 63 17.34 0.92 7.82
C VAL A 63 16.09 1.11 6.98
N LEU A 64 15.30 2.16 7.26
CA LEU A 64 14.09 2.48 6.50
C LEU A 64 14.42 2.87 5.05
N GLU A 65 15.49 3.63 4.84
CA GLU A 65 15.95 4.02 3.51
C GLU A 65 16.36 2.81 2.68
N GLU A 66 17.08 1.86 3.29
CA GLU A 66 17.47 0.61 2.64
C GLU A 66 16.27 -0.27 2.30
N LEU A 67 15.33 -0.45 3.23
CA LEU A 67 14.18 -1.34 3.05
C LEU A 67 13.14 -0.78 2.08
N THR A 68 12.96 0.54 2.05
CA THR A 68 11.90 1.18 1.25
C THR A 68 12.41 1.79 -0.05
N GLY A 69 13.72 2.04 -0.16
CA GLY A 69 14.33 2.81 -1.25
C GLY A 69 13.91 4.28 -1.28
N ARG A 70 13.31 4.78 -0.19
CA ARG A 70 12.86 6.16 -0.03
C ARG A 70 13.82 6.91 0.88
N SER A 71 13.90 8.22 0.75
CA SER A 71 14.74 9.07 1.60
C SER A 71 14.01 10.27 2.18
N ASP A 72 12.75 10.50 1.77
CA ASP A 72 11.95 11.62 2.25
C ASP A 72 11.38 11.33 3.65
N ASP A 73 11.48 12.29 4.57
CA ASP A 73 11.02 12.15 5.96
C ASP A 73 9.55 11.72 6.05
N ALA A 74 8.67 12.27 5.20
CA ALA A 74 7.25 11.95 5.23
C ALA A 74 7.00 10.51 4.78
N ASP A 75 7.74 10.07 3.76
CA ASP A 75 7.71 8.70 3.27
C ASP A 75 8.20 7.69 4.32
N LEU A 76 9.32 7.97 4.99
CA LEU A 76 9.86 7.12 6.05
C LEU A 76 8.91 7.05 7.26
N THR A 77 8.33 8.20 7.64
CA THR A 77 7.32 8.26 8.70
C THR A 77 6.08 7.45 8.33
N CYS A 78 5.62 7.53 7.09
CA CYS A 78 4.51 6.71 6.61
C CYS A 78 4.85 5.23 6.60
N ALA A 79 6.07 4.83 6.21
CA ALA A 79 6.50 3.44 6.24
C ALA A 79 6.50 2.85 7.66
N LEU A 80 6.90 3.64 8.66
CA LEU A 80 6.83 3.27 10.07
C LEU A 80 5.39 3.12 10.55
N LEU A 81 4.52 4.09 10.22
CA LEU A 81 3.10 4.07 10.59
C LEU A 81 2.28 2.99 9.87
N ASP A 82 2.68 2.60 8.65
CA ASP A 82 2.05 1.53 7.87
C ASP A 82 2.22 0.15 8.54
N GLY A 83 3.14 0.02 9.51
CA GLY A 83 3.30 -1.18 10.35
C GLY A 83 3.84 -2.41 9.63
N ARG A 84 4.20 -2.30 8.34
CA ARG A 84 4.72 -3.43 7.54
C ARG A 84 6.05 -3.97 8.08
N ILE A 85 6.83 -3.08 8.70
CA ILE A 85 8.11 -3.41 9.33
C ILE A 85 7.97 -3.82 10.80
N ALA A 86 6.84 -3.51 11.43
CA ALA A 86 6.61 -3.79 12.86
C ALA A 86 6.54 -5.29 13.14
N ALA A 87 5.82 -6.04 12.30
CA ALA A 87 5.74 -7.50 12.45
C ALA A 87 7.10 -8.21 12.34
N PRO A 88 7.95 -7.95 11.31
CA PRO A 88 9.28 -8.55 11.26
C PRO A 88 10.22 -8.02 12.36
N ALA A 89 10.12 -6.74 12.77
CA ALA A 89 10.89 -6.21 13.89
C ALA A 89 10.53 -6.93 15.20
N ARG A 90 9.24 -7.11 15.47
CA ARG A 90 8.74 -7.85 16.64
C ARG A 90 9.24 -9.29 16.65
N LEU A 91 9.23 -9.96 15.51
CA LEU A 91 9.74 -11.32 15.39
C LEU A 91 11.23 -11.41 15.74
N LEU A 92 12.02 -10.41 15.34
CA LEU A 92 13.44 -10.34 15.68
C LEU A 92 13.67 -9.97 17.16
N LEU A 93 12.82 -9.12 17.76
CA LEU A 93 12.84 -8.83 19.20
C LEU A 93 12.54 -10.07 20.02
N ASP A 94 11.44 -10.76 19.72
CA ASP A 94 11.04 -11.99 20.40
C ASP A 94 12.15 -13.06 20.28
N ALA A 95 12.83 -13.10 19.13
CA ALA A 95 14.01 -13.94 18.97
C ALA A 95 15.20 -13.42 19.81
N ALA A 96 15.51 -12.14 19.81
CA ALA A 96 16.64 -11.59 20.57
C ALA A 96 16.49 -11.76 22.10
N ASP A 97 15.25 -11.71 22.60
CA ASP A 97 14.92 -11.89 24.02
C ASP A 97 15.01 -13.35 24.49
N GLU A 98 14.96 -14.30 23.57
CA GLU A 98 15.03 -15.71 23.89
C GLU A 98 16.49 -16.15 24.12
N GLU A 99 16.78 -16.62 25.33
CA GLU A 99 18.14 -16.98 25.76
C GLU A 99 18.67 -18.22 25.03
N SER A 100 17.79 -19.16 24.68
CA SER A 100 18.16 -20.42 24.04
C SER A 100 18.16 -20.31 22.52
N GLU A 101 19.31 -20.54 21.89
CA GLU A 101 19.43 -20.55 20.42
C GLU A 101 18.49 -21.56 19.77
N SER A 102 18.31 -22.74 20.41
CA SER A 102 17.38 -23.75 19.90
C SER A 102 15.93 -23.27 19.98
N ALA A 103 15.54 -22.56 21.04
CA ALA A 103 14.21 -21.99 21.18
C ALA A 103 13.98 -20.85 20.16
N ARG A 104 14.99 -20.00 19.93
CA ARG A 104 14.98 -18.99 18.86
C ARG A 104 14.73 -19.61 17.49
N ALA A 105 15.52 -20.62 17.13
CA ALA A 105 15.41 -21.30 15.85
C ALA A 105 14.02 -21.93 15.64
N ILE A 106 13.48 -22.58 16.68
CA ILE A 106 12.12 -23.17 16.64
C ILE A 106 11.05 -22.08 16.48
N GLY A 107 11.15 -20.98 17.23
CA GLY A 107 10.21 -19.85 17.14
C GLY A 107 10.21 -19.20 15.76
N LEU A 108 11.39 -18.93 15.20
CA LEU A 108 11.57 -18.37 13.86
C LEU A 108 11.07 -19.33 12.77
N LEU A 109 11.32 -20.63 12.91
CA LEU A 109 10.79 -21.65 12.02
C LEU A 109 9.26 -21.71 12.07
N ALA A 110 8.67 -21.72 13.26
CA ALA A 110 7.22 -21.74 13.43
C ALA A 110 6.56 -20.49 12.81
N ALA A 111 7.15 -19.31 13.03
CA ALA A 111 6.73 -18.07 12.41
C ALA A 111 6.84 -18.15 10.88
N GLY A 112 7.95 -18.66 10.34
CA GLY A 112 8.17 -18.84 8.91
C GLY A 112 7.28 -19.89 8.25
N GLN A 113 6.84 -20.92 8.99
CA GLN A 113 5.85 -21.89 8.52
C GLN A 113 4.48 -21.26 8.38
N LYS A 114 4.11 -20.38 9.32
CA LYS A 114 2.86 -19.62 9.29
C LYS A 114 2.88 -18.54 8.21
N ASP A 115 4.00 -17.83 8.10
CA ASP A 115 4.20 -16.74 7.15
C ASP A 115 5.65 -16.71 6.62
N LYS A 116 5.82 -17.26 5.42
CA LYS A 116 7.12 -17.29 4.72
C LYS A 116 7.60 -15.92 4.26
N ALA A 117 6.69 -14.95 4.10
CA ALA A 117 7.05 -13.60 3.74
C ALA A 117 7.60 -12.87 4.97
N ALA A 118 6.94 -13.00 6.12
CA ALA A 118 7.39 -12.40 7.38
C ALA A 118 8.81 -12.84 7.76
N LEU A 119 9.16 -14.13 7.61
CA LEU A 119 10.53 -14.59 7.90
C LEU A 119 11.57 -13.99 6.93
N ARG A 120 11.21 -13.79 5.65
CA ARG A 120 12.09 -13.13 4.69
C ARG A 120 12.22 -11.64 4.95
N ASP A 121 11.14 -11.00 5.34
CA ASP A 121 11.14 -9.58 5.68
C ASP A 121 11.93 -9.34 6.98
N ALA A 122 11.87 -10.27 7.95
CA ALA A 122 12.75 -10.27 9.11
C ALA A 122 14.22 -10.45 8.72
N ALA A 123 14.54 -11.36 7.80
CA ALA A 123 15.91 -11.48 7.30
C ALA A 123 16.42 -10.23 6.56
N ARG A 124 15.57 -9.58 5.77
CA ARG A 124 15.89 -8.30 5.12
C ARG A 124 16.11 -7.20 6.15
N LEU A 125 15.26 -7.14 7.17
CA LEU A 125 15.40 -6.17 8.25
C LEU A 125 16.70 -6.40 9.05
N ALA A 126 17.01 -7.65 9.41
CA ALA A 126 18.26 -8.00 10.07
C ALA A 126 19.49 -7.63 9.21
N SER A 127 19.40 -7.81 7.89
CA SER A 127 20.45 -7.42 6.95
C SER A 127 20.62 -5.90 6.80
N ALA A 128 19.54 -5.14 6.95
CA ALA A 128 19.57 -3.67 6.92
C ALA A 128 20.10 -3.09 8.25
N LEU A 129 19.81 -3.75 9.37
CA LEU A 129 20.37 -3.43 10.69
C LEU A 129 21.86 -3.78 10.77
N ASN A 130 22.27 -4.91 10.18
CA ASN A 130 23.65 -5.35 10.15
C ASN A 130 24.02 -5.89 8.75
N PRO A 131 24.67 -5.05 7.91
CA PRO A 131 25.05 -5.40 6.55
C PRO A 131 25.96 -6.63 6.43
N ASP A 132 26.74 -6.95 7.46
CA ASP A 132 27.65 -8.11 7.47
C ASP A 132 26.88 -9.44 7.47
N LEU A 133 25.59 -9.42 7.83
CA LEU A 133 24.73 -10.59 7.83
C LEU A 133 24.16 -10.94 6.45
N ARG A 134 24.26 -10.03 5.46
CA ARG A 134 23.62 -10.19 4.14
C ARG A 134 24.00 -11.50 3.45
N GLU A 135 25.27 -11.88 3.47
CA GLU A 135 25.73 -13.13 2.83
C GLU A 135 25.19 -14.36 3.56
N ARG A 136 25.17 -14.32 4.91
CA ARG A 136 24.65 -15.42 5.75
C ARG A 136 23.14 -15.60 5.60
N LEU A 137 22.41 -14.51 5.38
CA LEU A 137 20.95 -14.48 5.23
C LEU A 137 20.48 -14.64 3.78
N SER A 138 21.41 -14.71 2.80
CA SER A 138 21.12 -14.89 1.37
C SER A 138 20.80 -16.36 1.01
N THR A 139 19.98 -17.02 1.82
CA THR A 139 19.52 -18.40 1.55
C THR A 139 18.05 -18.43 1.13
N THR A 140 17.72 -19.36 0.23
CA THR A 140 16.35 -19.60 -0.23
C THR A 140 15.60 -20.59 0.67
N ASN A 141 16.32 -21.32 1.52
CA ASN A 141 15.77 -22.33 2.42
C ASN A 141 15.33 -21.67 3.74
N ALA A 142 14.07 -21.87 4.13
CA ALA A 142 13.53 -21.30 5.35
C ALA A 142 14.19 -21.84 6.63
N MET A 143 14.66 -23.09 6.61
CA MET A 143 15.33 -23.70 7.76
C MET A 143 16.71 -23.11 7.99
N ASP A 144 17.50 -23.03 6.93
CA ASP A 144 18.83 -22.40 6.98
C ASP A 144 18.71 -20.91 7.34
N LEU A 145 17.64 -20.23 6.87
CA LEU A 145 17.37 -18.82 7.19
C LEU A 145 17.03 -18.62 8.67
N ALA A 146 16.14 -19.46 9.21
CA ALA A 146 15.75 -19.38 10.63
C ALA A 146 16.92 -19.72 11.55
N GLN A 147 17.77 -20.68 11.16
CA GLN A 147 18.97 -21.01 11.91
C GLN A 147 19.98 -19.85 11.87
N ALA A 148 20.28 -19.30 10.68
CA ALA A 148 21.15 -18.14 10.55
C ALA A 148 20.64 -16.95 11.39
N LEU A 149 19.33 -16.67 11.35
CA LEU A 149 18.71 -15.64 12.18
C LEU A 149 18.84 -15.93 13.69
N SER A 150 18.67 -17.19 14.13
CA SER A 150 18.80 -17.54 15.54
C SER A 150 20.21 -17.38 16.10
N GLU A 151 21.23 -17.58 15.26
CA GLU A 151 22.64 -17.36 15.61
C GLU A 151 22.98 -15.86 15.68
N THR A 152 22.33 -15.05 14.84
CA THR A 152 22.66 -13.63 14.68
C THR A 152 21.74 -12.69 15.47
N ALA A 153 20.63 -13.17 16.03
CA ALA A 153 19.65 -12.34 16.73
C ALA A 153 20.28 -11.51 17.87
N GLY A 154 21.24 -12.08 18.60
CA GLY A 154 21.96 -11.38 19.68
C GLY A 154 22.96 -10.31 19.21
N LEU A 155 23.19 -10.18 17.90
CA LEU A 155 24.06 -9.17 17.29
C LEU A 155 23.29 -7.96 16.74
N LEU A 156 21.96 -8.00 16.81
CA LEU A 156 21.10 -6.93 16.30
C LEU A 156 21.00 -5.81 17.33
N ASP A 157 20.90 -4.56 16.84
CA ASP A 157 20.63 -3.41 17.69
C ASP A 157 19.20 -3.48 18.23
N HIS A 158 19.09 -3.77 19.53
CA HIS A 158 17.81 -3.95 20.20
C HIS A 158 16.99 -2.64 20.24
N ALA A 159 17.64 -1.49 20.43
CA ALA A 159 16.95 -0.20 20.47
C ALA A 159 16.36 0.15 19.10
N ALA A 160 17.09 -0.12 18.02
CA ALA A 160 16.59 0.07 16.67
C ALA A 160 15.40 -0.85 16.37
N LEU A 161 15.43 -2.09 16.86
CA LEU A 161 14.31 -3.03 16.73
C LEU A 161 13.07 -2.58 17.51
N GLU A 162 13.24 -2.05 18.74
CA GLU A 162 12.14 -1.47 19.53
C GLU A 162 11.50 -0.26 18.84
N ASP A 163 12.30 0.60 18.24
CA ASP A 163 11.80 1.78 17.51
C ASP A 163 10.98 1.41 16.25
N LEU A 164 11.29 0.26 15.64
CA LEU A 164 10.64 -0.27 14.45
C LEU A 164 9.38 -1.10 14.74
N ALA A 165 9.23 -1.64 15.96
CA ALA A 165 8.12 -2.51 16.38
C ALA A 165 6.86 -1.74 16.83
#